data_AF-A0A855QKE9-F1
#
_entry.id   AF-A0A855QKE9-F1
#
_cell.length_a   1.000
_cell.length_b   1.000
_cell.length_c   1.000
_cell.angle_alpha   90.00
_cell.angle_beta   90.00
_cell.angle_gamma   90.00
#
_symmetry.space_group_name_H-M   'P 1'
#
loop_
_entity.id
_entity.type
_entity.pdbx_description
1 polymer ?
#
loop_
_entity_poly.entity_id
_entity_poly.type
_entity_poly.pdbx_seq_one_letter_code
_entity_poly.pdbx_strand_id
1 'polypeptide(L)'
;MNTIQELKDRRDTLTLEMESIQRDLMPLEEALESPEIIQQGRQRAVQDEINDHKRRIDSRDHEIYLLNQKIDRLEALANRESLAAGYLSGIANWKADEMELNEKRSSIETRLQQVRQSDQEDMAKARQAETDAATAYAQAVAWGDVEGEKAANAEAQKAAKNLTAAAEHHRRQQLIITALEQELVTIDLHITEAQKERAKIENKAAHLANTVLEEQWNEAAKALLETGGKLWAARRLISQDPVSLLKLQIPEQGENFGSWTFRELAERSHQHSLLDLLAA
;
A
#
# COMPACT_ATOMS: atom_id res chain seq x y z
N MET A 1 29.99 -5.67 -5.53
CA MET A 1 29.45 -6.95 -6.02
C MET A 1 29.89 -8.14 -5.16
N ASN A 2 31.18 -8.28 -4.79
CA ASN A 2 31.63 -9.39 -3.90
C ASN A 2 30.91 -9.44 -2.54
N THR A 3 30.64 -8.30 -1.92
CA THR A 3 30.12 -8.26 -0.54
C THR A 3 28.69 -8.79 -0.40
N ILE A 4 27.82 -8.61 -1.42
CA ILE A 4 26.45 -9.17 -1.37
C ILE A 4 26.50 -10.70 -1.49
N GLN A 5 27.34 -11.21 -2.39
CA GLN A 5 27.48 -12.65 -2.57
C GLN A 5 28.07 -13.33 -1.32
N GLU A 6 29.09 -12.73 -0.71
CA GLU A 6 29.67 -13.20 0.55
C GLU A 6 28.62 -13.28 1.68
N LEU A 7 27.73 -12.29 1.79
CA LEU A 7 26.64 -12.30 2.77
C LEU A 7 25.62 -13.41 2.48
N LYS A 8 25.30 -13.66 1.20
CA LYS A 8 24.42 -14.76 0.79
C LYS A 8 25.04 -16.12 1.10
N ASP A 9 26.31 -16.33 0.77
CA ASP A 9 27.02 -17.57 1.04
C ASP A 9 27.08 -17.84 2.55
N ARG A 10 27.27 -16.79 3.37
CA ARG A 10 27.24 -16.89 4.82
C ARG A 10 25.84 -17.25 5.34
N ARG A 11 24.79 -16.61 4.83
CA ARG A 11 23.41 -16.95 5.18
C ARG A 11 23.12 -18.42 4.86
N ASP A 12 23.50 -18.89 3.68
CA ASP A 12 23.25 -20.26 3.25
C ASP A 12 24.01 -21.27 4.12
N THR A 13 25.23 -20.92 4.54
CA THR A 13 25.99 -21.71 5.53
C THR A 13 25.25 -21.81 6.87
N LEU A 14 24.74 -20.69 7.39
CA LEU A 14 24.00 -20.68 8.66
C LEU A 14 22.68 -21.46 8.57
N THR A 15 22.00 -21.40 7.43
CA THR A 15 20.79 -22.21 7.18
C THR A 15 21.12 -23.69 7.24
N LEU A 16 22.21 -24.14 6.60
CA LEU A 16 22.64 -25.54 6.65
C LEU A 16 23.06 -25.96 8.07
N GLU A 17 23.75 -25.10 8.81
CA GLU A 17 24.08 -25.34 10.23
C GLU A 17 22.80 -25.52 11.06
N MET A 18 21.81 -24.65 10.87
CA MET A 18 20.54 -24.71 11.59
C MET A 18 19.75 -25.97 11.24
N GLU A 19 19.63 -26.34 9.97
CA GLU A 19 18.99 -27.58 9.52
C GLU A 19 19.71 -28.83 10.08
N SER A 20 21.03 -28.77 10.26
CA SER A 20 21.77 -29.83 10.95
C SER A 20 21.37 -29.92 12.42
N ILE A 21 21.35 -28.79 13.14
CA ILE A 21 20.97 -28.76 14.57
C ILE A 21 19.52 -29.23 14.77
N GLN A 22 18.61 -28.87 13.86
CA GLN A 22 17.22 -29.32 13.87
C GLN A 22 17.09 -30.83 13.63
N ARG A 23 17.91 -31.41 12.75
CA ARG A 23 17.96 -32.87 12.55
C ARG A 23 18.48 -33.60 13.79
N ASP A 24 19.48 -33.05 14.46
CA ASP A 24 20.06 -33.61 15.69
C ASP A 24 19.12 -33.50 16.90
N LEU A 25 18.20 -32.52 16.88
CA LEU A 25 17.20 -32.31 17.92
C LEU A 25 16.14 -33.43 17.98
N MET A 26 15.71 -33.93 16.82
CA MET A 26 14.60 -34.88 16.72
C MET A 26 14.84 -36.19 17.51
N PRO A 27 16.00 -36.86 17.39
CA PRO A 27 16.31 -38.04 18.22
C PRO A 27 16.38 -37.74 19.74
N LEU A 28 16.77 -36.53 20.13
CA LEU A 28 16.85 -36.15 21.54
C LEU A 28 15.45 -35.96 22.14
N GLU A 29 14.54 -35.35 21.37
CA GLU A 29 13.13 -35.22 21.76
C GLU A 29 12.45 -36.59 21.88
N GLU A 30 12.72 -37.52 20.95
CA GLU A 30 12.24 -38.90 21.05
C GLU A 30 12.84 -39.64 22.26
N ALA A 31 14.13 -39.44 22.56
CA ALA A 31 14.81 -40.08 23.69
C ALA A 31 14.25 -39.62 25.05
N LEU A 32 13.73 -38.40 25.15
CA LEU A 32 13.12 -37.88 26.37
C LEU A 32 11.85 -38.65 26.76
N GLU A 33 11.13 -39.19 25.77
CA GLU A 33 9.91 -40.00 25.96
C GLU A 33 10.22 -41.49 26.22
N SER A 34 11.48 -41.93 26.06
CA SER A 34 11.87 -43.34 26.23
C SER A 34 11.85 -43.79 27.70
N PRO A 35 11.17 -44.91 28.04
CA PRO A 35 11.14 -45.46 29.39
C PRO A 35 12.53 -45.73 29.99
N GLU A 36 13.53 -46.03 29.17
CA GLU A 36 14.89 -46.33 29.60
C GLU A 36 15.61 -45.08 30.15
N ILE A 37 15.42 -43.92 29.51
CA ILE A 37 15.98 -42.64 29.96
C ILE A 37 15.31 -42.19 31.27
N ILE A 38 14.00 -42.44 31.39
CA ILE A 38 13.23 -42.19 32.61
C ILE A 38 13.74 -43.06 33.76
N GLN A 39 13.89 -44.37 33.53
CA GLN A 39 14.36 -45.32 34.54
C GLN A 39 15.81 -45.08 34.97
N GLN A 40 16.66 -44.60 34.05
CA GLN A 40 18.06 -44.25 34.35
C GLN A 40 18.24 -42.86 34.98
N GLY A 41 17.16 -42.08 35.16
CA GLY A 41 17.21 -40.73 35.75
C GLY A 41 17.96 -39.70 34.89
N ARG A 42 18.14 -39.94 33.59
CA ARG A 42 18.93 -39.09 32.67
C ARG A 42 18.12 -37.97 32.01
N GLN A 43 16.82 -37.89 32.30
CA GLN A 43 15.89 -36.91 31.68
C GLN A 43 16.40 -35.47 31.74
N ARG A 44 16.98 -35.04 32.88
CA ARG A 44 17.50 -33.66 33.01
C ARG A 44 18.62 -33.37 32.03
N ALA A 45 19.55 -34.31 31.83
CA ALA A 45 20.65 -34.13 30.90
C ALA A 45 20.16 -34.05 29.45
N VAL A 46 19.22 -34.92 29.05
CA VAL A 46 18.60 -34.87 27.72
C VAL A 46 17.83 -33.57 27.51
N GLN A 47 17.11 -33.10 28.53
CA GLN A 47 16.41 -31.82 28.48
C GLN A 47 17.38 -30.63 28.35
N ASP A 48 18.52 -30.66 29.04
CA ASP A 48 19.56 -29.63 28.94
C ASP A 48 20.17 -29.60 27.52
N GLU A 49 20.41 -30.76 26.91
CA GLU A 49 20.86 -30.86 25.52
C GLU A 49 19.82 -30.33 24.53
N ILE A 50 18.54 -30.67 24.69
CA ILE A 50 17.43 -30.12 23.90
C ILE A 50 17.39 -28.60 24.01
N ASN A 51 17.52 -28.06 25.23
CA ASN A 51 17.50 -26.62 25.48
C ASN A 51 18.69 -25.91 24.83
N ASP A 52 19.88 -26.53 24.84
CA ASP A 52 21.06 -25.99 24.13
C ASP A 52 20.84 -25.93 22.62
N HIS A 53 20.33 -27.01 22.01
CA HIS A 53 20.02 -27.04 20.59
C HIS A 53 18.98 -25.98 20.20
N LYS A 54 17.92 -25.81 21.00
CA LYS A 54 16.91 -24.76 20.80
C LYS A 54 17.51 -23.35 20.85
N ARG A 55 18.33 -23.05 21.86
CA ARG A 55 19.04 -21.75 21.94
C ARG A 55 19.94 -21.50 20.73
N ARG A 56 20.62 -22.54 20.24
CA ARG A 56 21.48 -22.42 19.06
C ARG A 56 20.67 -22.19 17.79
N ILE A 57 19.51 -22.85 17.63
CA ILE A 57 18.57 -22.59 16.54
C ILE A 57 18.12 -21.13 16.60
N ASP A 58 17.61 -20.67 17.75
CA ASP A 58 17.16 -19.27 17.92
C ASP A 58 18.26 -18.25 17.59
N SER A 59 19.50 -18.53 18.00
CA SER A 59 20.67 -17.71 17.68
C SER A 59 20.94 -17.67 16.17
N ARG A 60 20.86 -18.82 15.49
CA ARG A 60 21.09 -18.90 14.04
C ARG A 60 19.98 -18.24 13.25
N ASP A 61 18.73 -18.41 13.66
CA ASP A 61 17.58 -17.71 13.09
C ASP A 61 17.76 -16.19 13.18
N HIS A 62 18.20 -15.69 14.34
CA HIS A 62 18.46 -14.26 14.51
C HIS A 62 19.60 -13.76 13.62
N GLU A 63 20.70 -14.50 13.52
CA GLU A 63 21.81 -14.15 12.61
C GLU A 63 21.38 -14.12 11.14
N ILE A 64 20.60 -15.13 10.71
CA ILE A 64 20.04 -15.21 9.36
C ILE A 64 19.11 -14.02 9.09
N TYR A 65 18.27 -13.65 10.06
CA TYR A 65 17.39 -12.50 9.96
C TYR A 65 18.15 -11.19 9.73
N LEU A 66 19.21 -10.94 10.52
CA LEU A 66 20.06 -9.75 10.35
C LEU A 66 20.77 -9.73 8.99
N LEU A 67 21.27 -10.88 8.53
CA LEU A 67 21.88 -11.00 7.21
C LEU A 67 20.88 -10.71 6.09
N ASN A 68 19.65 -11.22 6.19
CA ASN A 68 18.61 -10.96 5.21
C ASN A 68 18.28 -9.47 5.13
N GLN A 69 18.09 -8.79 6.27
CA GLN A 69 17.86 -7.34 6.28
C GLN A 69 18.97 -6.57 5.55
N LYS A 70 20.23 -6.97 5.79
CA LYS A 70 21.39 -6.32 5.17
C LYS A 70 21.49 -6.59 3.67
N ILE A 71 21.24 -7.83 3.26
CA ILE A 71 21.19 -8.21 1.85
C ILE A 71 20.09 -7.42 1.14
N ASP A 72 18.88 -7.40 1.69
CA ASP A 72 17.72 -6.69 1.12
C ASP A 72 18.01 -5.20 0.96
N ARG A 73 18.63 -4.57 1.97
CA ARG A 73 19.05 -3.16 1.91
C ARG A 73 20.04 -2.92 0.78
N LEU A 74 21.10 -3.71 0.70
CA LEU A 74 22.15 -3.55 -0.31
C LEU A 74 21.62 -3.80 -1.72
N GLU A 75 20.75 -4.78 -1.90
CA GLU A 75 20.10 -5.06 -3.18
C GLU A 75 19.12 -3.95 -3.59
N ALA A 76 18.36 -3.40 -2.64
CA ALA A 76 17.48 -2.26 -2.90
C ALA A 76 18.28 -1.02 -3.34
N LEU A 77 19.41 -0.74 -2.70
CA LEU A 77 20.30 0.36 -3.10
C LEU A 77 20.95 0.13 -4.47
N ALA A 78 21.41 -1.10 -4.73
CA ALA A 78 22.02 -1.46 -6.02
C ALA A 78 21.03 -1.38 -7.18
N ASN A 79 19.77 -1.75 -6.96
CA ASN A 79 18.72 -1.79 -7.97
C ASN A 79 17.76 -0.59 -7.91
N ARG A 80 18.12 0.47 -7.17
CA ARG A 80 17.22 1.58 -6.82
C ARG A 80 16.52 2.22 -8.02
N GLU A 81 17.22 2.40 -9.13
CA GLU A 81 16.68 3.06 -10.33
C GLU A 81 15.64 2.18 -11.02
N SER A 82 15.95 0.89 -11.18
CA SER A 82 15.02 -0.08 -11.77
C SER A 82 13.78 -0.27 -10.89
N LEU A 83 13.97 -0.40 -9.57
CA LEU A 83 12.86 -0.53 -8.63
C LEU A 83 11.99 0.72 -8.59
N ALA A 84 12.59 1.92 -8.55
CA ALA A 84 11.86 3.17 -8.58
C ALA A 84 11.06 3.34 -9.87
N ALA A 85 11.64 3.02 -11.03
CA ALA A 85 10.93 3.04 -12.31
C ALA A 85 9.75 2.06 -12.33
N GLY A 86 9.94 0.84 -11.80
CA GLY A 86 8.88 -0.16 -11.68
C GLY A 86 7.73 0.30 -10.78
N TYR A 87 8.04 0.89 -9.62
CA TYR A 87 7.03 1.43 -8.71
C TYR A 87 6.29 2.63 -9.31
N LEU A 88 7.00 3.58 -9.94
CA LEU A 88 6.38 4.72 -10.59
C LEU A 88 5.43 4.28 -11.72
N SER A 89 5.86 3.32 -12.54
CA SER A 89 5.01 2.75 -13.58
C SER A 89 3.79 2.04 -12.99
N GLY A 90 3.98 1.23 -11.94
CA GLY A 90 2.88 0.55 -11.26
C GLY A 90 1.85 1.53 -10.68
N ILE A 91 2.31 2.56 -9.97
CA ILE A 91 1.44 3.62 -9.42
C ILE A 91 0.69 4.35 -10.54
N ALA A 92 1.38 4.68 -11.64
CA ALA A 92 0.78 5.36 -12.78
C ALA A 92 -0.32 4.51 -13.43
N ASN A 93 -0.07 3.22 -13.64
CA ASN A 93 -1.05 2.30 -14.23
C ASN A 93 -2.30 2.18 -13.36
N TRP A 94 -2.15 1.90 -12.07
CA TRP A 94 -3.31 1.80 -11.16
C TRP A 94 -4.07 3.11 -11.03
N LYS A 95 -3.37 4.26 -11.10
CA LYS A 95 -4.02 5.57 -11.10
C LYS A 95 -4.80 5.82 -12.39
N ALA A 96 -4.31 5.36 -13.53
CA ALA A 96 -5.03 5.42 -14.79
C ALA A 96 -6.28 4.51 -14.75
N ASP A 97 -6.13 3.27 -14.28
CA ASP A 97 -7.25 2.33 -14.13
C ASP A 97 -8.33 2.88 -13.19
N GLU A 98 -7.94 3.46 -12.04
CA GLU A 98 -8.87 4.12 -11.11
C GLU A 98 -9.59 5.30 -11.78
N MET A 99 -8.89 6.09 -12.60
CA MET A 99 -9.48 7.21 -13.32
C MET A 99 -10.52 6.72 -14.33
N GLU A 100 -10.21 5.70 -15.14
CA GLU A 100 -11.16 5.11 -16.08
C GLU A 100 -12.39 4.53 -15.38
N LEU A 101 -12.22 3.88 -14.23
CA LEU A 101 -13.33 3.36 -13.43
C LEU A 101 -14.24 4.48 -12.90
N ASN A 102 -13.65 5.58 -12.44
CA ASN A 102 -14.42 6.75 -11.99
C ASN A 102 -15.17 7.45 -13.12
N GLU A 103 -14.59 7.50 -14.33
CA GLU A 103 -15.27 8.00 -15.52
C GLU A 103 -16.47 7.11 -15.89
N LYS A 104 -16.28 5.79 -15.89
CA LYS A 104 -17.37 4.82 -16.13
C LYS A 104 -18.47 4.96 -15.08
N ARG A 105 -18.10 5.08 -13.79
CA ARG A 105 -19.02 5.31 -12.68
C ARG A 105 -19.88 6.57 -12.91
N SER A 106 -19.24 7.69 -13.24
CA SER A 106 -19.92 8.97 -13.47
C SER A 106 -20.88 8.92 -14.68
N SER A 107 -20.47 8.21 -15.74
CA SER A 107 -21.31 7.98 -16.92
C SER A 107 -22.57 7.17 -16.59
N ILE A 108 -22.41 6.07 -15.84
CA ILE A 108 -23.53 5.23 -15.40
C ILE A 108 -24.46 6.00 -14.46
N GLU A 109 -23.90 6.78 -13.52
CA GLU A 109 -24.68 7.59 -12.59
C GLU A 109 -25.53 8.64 -13.33
N THR A 110 -24.94 9.31 -14.32
CA THR A 110 -25.66 10.24 -15.20
C THR A 110 -26.79 9.53 -15.95
N ARG A 111 -26.51 8.34 -16.51
CA ARG A 111 -27.51 7.57 -17.26
C ARG A 111 -28.64 7.07 -16.36
N LEU A 112 -28.31 6.63 -15.14
CA LEU A 112 -29.27 6.20 -14.14
C LEU A 112 -30.23 7.33 -13.76
N GLN A 113 -29.70 8.55 -13.57
CA GLN A 113 -30.53 9.72 -13.29
C GLN A 113 -31.47 10.05 -14.46
N GLN A 114 -30.98 10.02 -15.70
CA GLN A 114 -31.81 10.23 -16.89
C GLN A 114 -32.93 9.20 -17.02
N VAL A 115 -32.63 7.93 -16.79
CA VAL A 115 -33.62 6.85 -16.86
C VAL A 115 -34.69 7.03 -15.78
N ARG A 116 -34.30 7.32 -14.53
CA ARG A 116 -35.24 7.58 -13.43
C ARG A 116 -36.13 8.78 -13.72
N GLN A 117 -35.58 9.86 -14.27
CA GLN A 117 -36.36 11.04 -14.61
C GLN A 117 -37.38 10.75 -15.72
N SER A 118 -36.94 10.14 -16.82
CA SER A 118 -37.84 9.77 -17.93
C SER A 118 -38.97 8.85 -17.46
N ASP A 119 -38.63 7.86 -16.65
CA ASP A 119 -39.60 6.89 -16.10
C ASP A 119 -40.68 7.58 -15.24
N GLN A 120 -40.28 8.50 -14.36
CA GLN A 120 -41.20 9.27 -13.54
C GLN A 120 -42.08 10.20 -14.36
N GLU A 121 -41.50 10.92 -15.33
CA GLU A 121 -42.24 11.85 -16.19
C GLU A 121 -43.27 11.12 -17.06
N ASP A 122 -42.91 9.98 -17.66
CA ASP A 122 -43.80 9.22 -18.53
C ASP A 122 -44.99 8.65 -17.75
N MET A 123 -44.74 8.10 -16.54
CA MET A 123 -45.81 7.62 -15.66
C MET A 123 -46.71 8.75 -15.15
N ALA A 124 -46.14 9.90 -14.79
CA ALA A 124 -46.90 11.06 -14.34
C ALA A 124 -47.81 11.60 -15.46
N LYS A 125 -47.27 11.77 -16.68
CA LYS A 125 -48.05 12.21 -17.85
C LYS A 125 -49.20 11.24 -18.17
N ALA A 126 -48.95 9.93 -18.12
CA ALA A 126 -49.98 8.94 -18.39
C ALA A 126 -51.12 8.97 -17.35
N ARG A 127 -50.79 9.09 -16.05
CA ARG A 127 -51.79 9.23 -14.97
C ARG A 127 -52.57 10.54 -15.05
N GLN A 128 -51.88 11.62 -15.40
CA GLN A 128 -52.53 12.92 -15.57
C GLN A 128 -53.54 12.88 -16.72
N ALA A 129 -53.17 12.30 -17.86
CA ALA A 129 -54.08 12.15 -19.00
C ALA A 129 -55.34 11.33 -18.66
N GLU A 130 -55.20 10.28 -17.84
CA GLU A 130 -56.35 9.49 -17.35
C GLU A 130 -57.24 10.32 -16.42
N THR A 131 -56.64 11.07 -15.50
CA THR A 131 -57.36 11.93 -14.55
C THR A 131 -58.10 13.06 -15.27
N ASP A 132 -57.47 13.69 -16.26
CA ASP A 132 -58.05 14.75 -17.06
C ASP A 132 -59.24 14.25 -17.88
N ALA A 133 -59.11 13.07 -18.51
CA ALA A 133 -60.19 12.45 -19.27
C ALA A 133 -61.38 12.04 -18.38
N ALA A 134 -61.12 11.49 -17.19
CA ALA A 134 -62.16 11.16 -16.21
C ALA A 134 -62.89 12.42 -15.71
N THR A 135 -62.14 13.51 -15.48
CA THR A 135 -62.71 14.79 -15.06
C THR A 135 -63.57 15.41 -16.16
N ALA A 136 -63.10 15.40 -17.40
CA ALA A 136 -63.87 15.88 -18.56
C ALA A 136 -65.16 15.07 -18.75
N TYR A 137 -65.11 13.75 -18.55
CA TYR A 137 -66.30 12.90 -18.61
C TYR A 137 -67.31 13.27 -17.51
N ALA A 138 -66.86 13.41 -16.26
CA ALA A 138 -67.73 13.81 -15.14
C ALA A 138 -68.37 15.19 -15.37
N GLN A 139 -67.62 16.13 -15.95
CA GLN A 139 -68.13 17.45 -16.32
C GLN A 139 -69.19 17.35 -17.43
N ALA A 140 -68.94 16.60 -18.52
CA ALA A 140 -69.92 16.44 -19.59
C ALA A 140 -71.24 15.84 -19.09
N VAL A 141 -71.16 14.83 -18.21
CA VAL A 141 -72.32 14.21 -17.55
C VAL A 141 -73.10 15.22 -16.69
N ALA A 142 -72.39 16.05 -15.92
CA ALA A 142 -73.04 17.05 -15.05
C ALA A 142 -73.79 18.14 -15.85
N TRP A 143 -73.36 18.42 -17.09
CA TRP A 143 -73.96 19.45 -17.95
C TRP A 143 -74.92 18.88 -19.01
N GLY A 144 -75.08 17.56 -19.08
CA GLY A 144 -75.95 16.88 -20.06
C GLY A 144 -75.45 16.96 -21.50
N ASP A 145 -74.16 17.16 -21.71
CA ASP A 145 -73.54 17.21 -23.04
C ASP A 145 -73.19 15.80 -23.55
N VAL A 146 -74.16 15.18 -24.23
CA VAL A 146 -74.05 13.80 -24.74
C VAL A 146 -72.91 13.61 -25.75
N GLU A 147 -72.55 14.64 -26.52
CA GLU A 147 -71.42 14.56 -27.46
C GLU A 147 -70.09 14.73 -26.74
N GLY A 148 -70.02 15.64 -25.76
CA GLY A 148 -68.90 15.76 -24.82
C GLY A 148 -68.64 14.46 -24.04
N GLU A 149 -69.68 13.76 -23.59
CA GLU A 149 -69.57 12.46 -22.92
C GLU A 149 -68.92 11.40 -23.80
N LYS A 150 -69.36 11.27 -25.07
CA LYS A 150 -68.76 10.32 -26.02
C LYS A 150 -67.30 10.65 -26.30
N ALA A 151 -66.98 11.92 -26.49
CA ALA A 151 -65.61 12.37 -26.75
C ALA A 151 -64.69 12.11 -25.55
N ALA A 152 -65.14 12.47 -24.34
CA ALA A 152 -64.39 12.24 -23.10
C ALA A 152 -64.23 10.74 -22.80
N ASN A 153 -65.24 9.91 -23.07
CA ASN A 153 -65.14 8.45 -22.94
C ASN A 153 -64.13 7.84 -23.93
N ALA A 154 -64.09 8.33 -25.17
CA ALA A 154 -63.09 7.90 -26.14
C ALA A 154 -61.66 8.29 -25.70
N GLU A 155 -61.47 9.51 -25.19
CA GLU A 155 -60.17 9.95 -24.66
C GLU A 155 -59.80 9.18 -23.38
N ALA A 156 -60.75 8.85 -22.51
CA ALA A 156 -60.51 8.02 -21.32
C ALA A 156 -60.04 6.61 -21.71
N GLN A 157 -60.65 5.98 -22.71
CA GLN A 157 -60.19 4.68 -23.22
C GLN A 157 -58.78 4.76 -23.81
N LYS A 158 -58.45 5.86 -24.50
CA LYS A 158 -57.12 6.09 -25.05
C LYS A 158 -56.08 6.33 -23.94
N ALA A 159 -56.42 7.14 -22.94
CA ALA A 159 -55.60 7.39 -21.76
C ALA A 159 -55.33 6.11 -20.98
N ALA A 160 -56.34 5.25 -20.78
CA ALA A 160 -56.18 3.94 -20.15
C ALA A 160 -55.20 3.02 -20.91
N LYS A 161 -55.29 2.96 -22.25
CA LYS A 161 -54.32 2.21 -23.07
C LYS A 161 -52.91 2.79 -22.94
N ASN A 162 -52.77 4.11 -22.96
CA ASN A 162 -51.47 4.76 -22.77
C ASN A 162 -50.91 4.49 -21.37
N LEU A 163 -51.74 4.46 -20.34
CA LEU A 163 -51.33 4.10 -18.98
C LEU A 163 -50.86 2.65 -18.88
N THR A 164 -51.54 1.71 -19.53
CA THR A 164 -51.06 0.31 -19.56
C THR A 164 -49.70 0.19 -20.25
N ALA A 165 -49.48 0.91 -21.35
CA ALA A 165 -48.21 0.93 -22.05
C ALA A 165 -47.10 1.60 -21.20
N ALA A 166 -47.41 2.71 -20.53
CA ALA A 166 -46.51 3.38 -19.61
C ALA A 166 -46.15 2.50 -18.41
N ALA A 167 -47.10 1.74 -17.86
CA ALA A 167 -46.85 0.82 -16.75
C ALA A 167 -45.94 -0.35 -17.15
N GLU A 168 -46.10 -0.90 -18.36
CA GLU A 168 -45.16 -1.89 -18.89
C GLU A 168 -43.77 -1.30 -19.14
N HIS A 169 -43.70 -0.10 -19.70
CA HIS A 169 -42.44 0.61 -19.88
C HIS A 169 -41.75 0.85 -18.54
N HIS A 170 -42.50 1.30 -17.52
CA HIS A 170 -42.02 1.50 -16.17
C HIS A 170 -41.42 0.23 -15.57
N ARG A 171 -42.11 -0.90 -15.69
CA ARG A 171 -41.58 -2.19 -15.24
C ARG A 171 -40.24 -2.54 -15.91
N ARG A 172 -40.08 -2.26 -17.22
CA ARG A 172 -38.81 -2.48 -17.93
C ARG A 172 -37.73 -1.52 -17.47
N GLN A 173 -38.06 -0.25 -17.27
CA GLN A 173 -37.10 0.75 -16.77
C GLN A 173 -36.63 0.41 -15.35
N GLN A 174 -37.50 -0.11 -14.48
CA GLN A 174 -37.11 -0.55 -13.15
C GLN A 174 -36.07 -1.69 -13.19
N LEU A 175 -36.19 -2.64 -14.12
CA LEU A 175 -35.16 -3.68 -14.30
C LEU A 175 -33.82 -3.08 -14.75
N ILE A 176 -33.85 -2.09 -15.64
CA ILE A 176 -32.65 -1.39 -16.10
C ILE A 176 -32.02 -0.59 -14.94
N ILE A 177 -32.82 0.10 -14.14
CA ILE A 177 -32.38 0.83 -12.95
C ILE A 177 -31.65 -0.11 -12.00
N THR A 178 -32.25 -1.25 -11.65
CA THR A 178 -31.61 -2.23 -10.75
C THR A 178 -30.31 -2.78 -11.34
N ALA A 179 -30.28 -3.05 -12.66
CA ALA A 179 -29.05 -3.50 -13.31
C ALA A 179 -27.93 -2.45 -13.25
N LEU A 180 -28.25 -1.17 -13.54
CA LEU A 180 -27.27 -0.08 -13.47
C LEU A 180 -26.79 0.17 -12.03
N GLU A 181 -27.66 0.07 -11.03
CA GLU A 181 -27.28 0.14 -9.62
C GLU A 181 -26.31 -0.98 -9.23
N GLN A 182 -26.56 -2.20 -9.71
CA GLN A 182 -25.66 -3.33 -9.46
C GLN A 182 -24.29 -3.12 -10.13
N GLU A 183 -24.27 -2.59 -11.36
CA GLU A 183 -23.02 -2.24 -12.03
C GLU A 183 -22.23 -1.16 -11.27
N LEU A 184 -22.90 -0.15 -10.70
CA LEU A 184 -22.25 0.85 -9.84
C LEU A 184 -21.58 0.19 -8.62
N VAL A 185 -22.26 -0.75 -7.95
CA VAL A 185 -21.68 -1.50 -6.82
C VAL A 185 -20.44 -2.28 -7.24
N THR A 186 -20.47 -2.93 -8.40
CA THR A 186 -19.31 -3.68 -8.94
C THR A 186 -18.15 -2.74 -9.27
N ILE A 187 -18.41 -1.59 -9.88
CA ILE A 187 -17.38 -0.58 -10.17
C ILE A 187 -16.78 -0.02 -8.88
N ASP A 188 -17.61 0.29 -7.88
CA ASP A 188 -17.13 0.76 -6.58
C ASP A 188 -16.19 -0.25 -5.92
N LEU A 189 -16.52 -1.56 -6.00
CA LEU A 189 -15.61 -2.61 -5.54
C LEU A 189 -14.26 -2.55 -6.27
N HIS A 190 -14.27 -2.51 -7.60
CA HIS A 190 -13.02 -2.45 -8.37
C HIS A 190 -12.20 -1.18 -8.12
N ILE A 191 -12.84 -0.04 -7.86
CA ILE A 191 -12.16 1.19 -7.44
C ILE A 191 -11.42 0.95 -6.11
N THR A 192 -12.08 0.34 -5.12
CA THR A 192 -11.43 0.05 -3.83
C THR A 192 -10.28 -0.95 -3.95
N GLU A 193 -10.41 -1.95 -4.82
CA GLU A 193 -9.34 -2.91 -5.12
C GLU A 193 -8.13 -2.22 -5.77
N ALA A 194 -8.36 -1.38 -6.78
CA ALA A 194 -7.31 -0.62 -7.45
C ALA A 194 -6.58 0.32 -6.46
N GLN A 195 -7.32 1.02 -5.60
CA GLN A 195 -6.74 1.88 -4.56
C GLN A 195 -5.88 1.07 -3.56
N LYS A 196 -6.34 -0.13 -3.18
CA LYS A 196 -5.60 -1.00 -2.26
C LYS A 196 -4.30 -1.51 -2.89
N GLU A 197 -4.33 -1.93 -4.15
CA GLU A 197 -3.11 -2.37 -4.84
C GLU A 197 -2.14 -1.20 -5.08
N ARG A 198 -2.64 -0.02 -5.44
CA ARG A 198 -1.82 1.19 -5.50
C ARG A 198 -1.14 1.48 -4.16
N ALA A 199 -1.89 1.48 -3.06
CA ALA A 199 -1.36 1.76 -1.72
C ALA A 199 -0.26 0.77 -1.30
N LYS A 200 -0.38 -0.52 -1.69
CA LYS A 200 0.69 -1.50 -1.46
C LYS A 200 1.98 -1.16 -2.21
N ILE A 201 1.86 -0.71 -3.46
CA ILE A 201 3.01 -0.30 -4.27
C ILE A 201 3.62 0.98 -3.71
N GLU A 202 2.79 1.97 -3.36
CA GLU A 202 3.23 3.21 -2.70
C GLU A 202 3.97 2.94 -1.40
N ASN A 203 3.48 2.00 -0.58
CA ASN A 203 4.18 1.63 0.66
C ASN A 203 5.56 1.02 0.38
N LYS A 204 5.67 0.10 -0.60
CA LYS A 204 6.97 -0.45 -1.03
C LYS A 204 7.90 0.63 -1.59
N ALA A 205 7.36 1.56 -2.37
CA ALA A 205 8.10 2.70 -2.91
C ALA A 205 8.59 3.63 -1.79
N ALA A 206 7.78 3.87 -0.76
CA ALA A 206 8.14 4.67 0.40
C ALA A 206 9.26 4.02 1.21
N HIS A 207 9.23 2.69 1.41
CA HIS A 207 10.34 1.96 2.02
C HIS A 207 11.63 2.08 1.21
N LEU A 208 11.56 1.94 -0.12
CA LEU A 208 12.73 2.17 -0.98
C LEU A 208 13.25 3.60 -0.86
N ALA A 209 12.36 4.59 -0.90
CA ALA A 209 12.72 6.00 -0.76
C ALA A 209 13.39 6.27 0.59
N ASN A 210 12.86 5.71 1.68
CA ASN A 210 13.46 5.81 3.01
C ASN A 210 14.89 5.26 3.00
N THR A 211 15.10 4.03 2.53
CA THR A 211 16.43 3.41 2.46
C THR A 211 17.43 4.24 1.66
N VAL A 212 17.01 4.80 0.51
CA VAL A 212 17.85 5.66 -0.31
C VAL A 212 18.20 6.97 0.40
N LEU A 213 17.22 7.59 1.06
CA LEU A 213 17.42 8.83 1.80
C LEU A 213 18.32 8.65 3.03
N GLU A 214 18.21 7.52 3.73
CA GLU A 214 19.12 7.18 4.82
C GLU A 214 20.57 7.08 4.33
N GLU A 215 20.82 6.45 3.18
CA GLU A 215 22.17 6.36 2.61
C GLU A 215 22.68 7.74 2.18
N GLN A 216 21.85 8.54 1.50
CA GLN A 216 22.20 9.91 1.11
C GLN A 216 22.48 10.80 2.32
N TRP A 217 21.72 10.65 3.41
CA TRP A 217 21.97 11.33 4.67
C TRP A 217 23.34 10.96 5.23
N ASN A 218 23.66 9.67 5.26
CA ASN A 218 24.94 9.17 5.75
C ASN A 218 26.12 9.66 4.88
N GLU A 219 25.98 9.68 3.55
CA GLU A 219 26.97 10.23 2.63
C GLU A 219 27.18 11.74 2.84
N ALA A 220 26.09 12.50 2.99
CA ALA A 220 26.15 13.93 3.27
C ALA A 220 26.82 14.22 4.62
N ALA A 221 26.53 13.43 5.65
CA ALA A 221 27.17 13.52 6.95
C ALA A 221 28.68 13.27 6.84
N LYS A 222 29.11 12.24 6.10
CA LYS A 222 30.54 11.96 5.86
C LYS A 222 31.23 13.12 5.13
N ALA A 223 30.59 13.71 4.12
CA ALA A 223 31.13 14.87 3.40
C ALA A 223 31.23 16.12 4.30
N LEU A 224 30.25 16.32 5.18
CA LEU A 224 30.29 17.39 6.18
C LEU A 224 31.42 17.17 7.19
N LEU A 225 31.64 15.95 7.66
CA LEU A 225 32.75 15.62 8.56
C LEU A 225 34.11 15.85 7.90
N GLU A 226 34.24 15.51 6.62
CA GLU A 226 35.46 15.75 5.85
C GLU A 226 35.78 17.24 5.76
N THR A 227 34.78 18.03 5.37
CA THR A 227 34.93 19.50 5.27
C THR A 227 35.14 20.14 6.64
N GLY A 228 34.43 19.68 7.66
CA GLY A 228 34.59 20.11 9.04
C GLY A 228 35.97 19.78 9.61
N GLY A 229 36.54 18.62 9.26
CA GLY A 229 37.89 18.21 9.64
C GLY A 229 38.95 19.13 9.04
N LYS A 230 38.83 19.47 7.75
CA LYS A 230 39.68 20.48 7.09
C LYS A 230 39.57 21.86 7.74
N LEU A 231 38.35 22.32 8.02
CA LEU A 231 38.12 23.60 8.70
C LEU A 231 38.75 23.62 10.11
N TRP A 232 38.61 22.53 10.86
CA TRP A 232 39.21 22.38 12.17
C TRP A 232 40.74 22.41 12.10
N ALA A 233 41.33 21.71 11.13
CA ALA A 233 42.78 21.74 10.89
C ALA A 233 43.28 23.15 10.55
N ALA A 234 42.57 23.88 9.68
CA ALA A 234 42.88 25.27 9.35
C ALA A 234 42.80 26.19 10.58
N ARG A 235 41.74 26.07 11.38
CA ARG A 235 41.58 26.83 12.64
C ARG A 235 42.71 26.59 13.63
N ARG A 236 43.15 25.32 13.77
CA ARG A 236 44.31 24.96 14.58
C ARG A 236 45.58 25.67 14.11
N LEU A 237 45.82 25.74 12.80
CA LEU A 237 47.00 26.41 12.23
C LEU A 237 47.03 27.92 12.50
N ILE A 238 45.86 28.55 12.58
CA ILE A 238 45.73 30.00 12.90
C ILE A 238 45.46 30.26 14.40
N SER A 239 45.63 29.25 15.27
CA SER A 239 45.39 29.35 16.72
C SER A 239 43.98 29.84 17.09
N GLN A 240 42.96 29.48 16.30
CA GLN A 240 41.56 29.73 16.61
C GLN A 240 40.88 28.48 17.15
N ASP A 241 40.08 28.65 18.21
CA ASP A 241 39.36 27.52 18.80
C ASP A 241 38.15 27.08 17.95
N PRO A 242 37.97 25.77 17.72
CA PRO A 242 36.86 25.22 16.95
C PRO A 242 35.59 25.04 17.80
N VAL A 243 35.29 25.97 18.72
CA VAL A 243 34.19 25.83 19.70
C VAL A 243 32.84 25.56 19.03
N SER A 244 32.59 26.16 17.86
CA SER A 244 31.37 25.96 17.08
C SER A 244 31.19 24.53 16.57
N LEU A 245 32.27 23.76 16.42
CA LEU A 245 32.27 22.39 15.90
C LEU A 245 32.14 21.33 17.02
N LEU A 246 32.37 21.71 18.28
CA LEU A 246 32.29 20.80 19.43
C LEU A 246 30.87 20.28 19.71
N LYS A 247 29.85 20.98 19.22
CA LYS A 247 28.44 20.60 19.38
C LYS A 247 27.94 19.71 18.24
N LEU A 248 28.80 19.33 17.29
CA LEU A 248 28.38 18.49 16.17
C LEU A 248 28.03 17.09 16.69
N GLN A 249 26.78 16.70 16.42
CA GLN A 249 26.28 15.35 16.60
C GLN A 249 25.30 15.06 15.47
N ILE A 250 25.63 14.08 14.63
CA ILE A 250 24.81 13.69 13.49
C ILE A 250 24.49 12.20 13.67
N PRO A 251 23.20 11.82 13.79
CA PRO A 251 22.86 10.42 13.91
C PRO A 251 23.12 9.69 12.59
N GLU A 252 23.76 8.53 12.67
CA GLU A 252 23.81 7.61 11.55
C GLU A 252 22.43 6.98 11.35
N GLN A 253 22.03 6.80 10.09
CA GLN A 253 20.73 6.23 9.74
C GLN A 253 20.89 4.84 9.12
N GLY A 254 19.86 4.00 9.21
CA GLY A 254 19.89 2.62 8.71
C GLY A 254 20.34 1.61 9.75
N GLU A 255 21.28 0.73 9.39
CA GLU A 255 21.70 -0.42 10.22
C GLU A 255 22.59 -0.06 11.41
N ASN A 256 23.25 1.10 11.35
CA ASN A 256 24.19 1.53 12.38
C ASN A 256 23.49 2.48 13.36
N PHE A 257 23.49 2.13 14.64
CA PHE A 257 22.92 2.96 15.72
C PHE A 257 23.93 3.99 16.26
N GLY A 258 24.88 4.39 15.42
CA GLY A 258 25.95 5.31 15.76
C GLY A 258 25.53 6.78 15.67
N SER A 259 26.42 7.65 16.11
CA SER A 259 26.35 9.06 15.78
C SER A 259 27.74 9.56 15.48
N TRP A 260 27.86 10.31 14.39
CA TRP A 260 29.08 11.04 14.10
C TRP A 260 29.19 12.26 14.99
N THR A 261 30.35 12.47 15.59
CA THR A 261 30.53 13.50 16.63
C THR A 261 31.77 14.35 16.38
N PHE A 262 31.92 15.41 17.17
CA PHE A 262 33.12 16.24 17.16
C PHE A 262 34.44 15.44 17.33
N ARG A 263 34.40 14.23 17.92
CA ARG A 263 35.60 13.39 18.10
C ARG A 263 36.18 12.95 16.75
N GLU A 264 35.33 12.59 15.81
CA GLU A 264 35.76 12.19 14.46
C GLU A 264 36.25 13.39 13.66
N LEU A 265 35.65 14.57 13.86
CA LEU A 265 36.18 15.81 13.30
C LEU A 265 37.60 16.08 13.80
N ALA A 266 37.82 15.95 15.11
CA ALA A 266 39.13 16.15 15.71
C ALA A 266 40.14 15.14 15.16
N GLU A 267 39.78 13.85 15.08
CA GLU A 267 40.62 12.80 14.52
C GLU A 267 40.99 13.07 13.05
N ARG A 268 40.01 13.39 12.20
CA ARG A 268 40.24 13.76 10.79
C ARG A 268 41.09 15.03 10.66
N SER A 269 40.92 16.01 11.56
CA SER A 269 41.74 17.24 11.54
C SER A 269 43.24 16.97 11.73
N HIS A 270 43.62 15.85 12.34
CA HIS A 270 45.02 15.46 12.51
C HIS A 270 45.61 14.85 11.23
N GLN A 271 44.77 14.47 10.27
CA GLN A 271 45.17 13.86 9.00
C GLN A 271 45.45 14.89 7.91
N HIS A 272 45.02 16.14 8.08
CA HIS A 272 45.23 17.20 7.09
C HIS A 272 46.45 18.07 7.41
N SER A 273 47.38 18.16 6.46
CA SER A 273 48.49 19.10 6.48
C SER A 273 48.12 20.44 5.83
N LEU A 274 48.96 21.47 6.01
CA LEU A 274 48.77 22.76 5.32
C LEU A 274 48.76 22.60 3.80
N LEU A 275 49.54 21.68 3.23
CA LEU A 275 49.57 21.41 1.79
C LEU A 275 48.24 20.83 1.31
N ASP A 276 47.65 19.90 2.08
CA ASP A 276 46.36 19.29 1.75
C ASP A 276 45.21 20.29 1.81
N LEU A 277 45.30 21.28 2.71
CA LEU A 277 44.31 22.35 2.85
C LEU A 277 44.37 23.37 1.70
N LEU A 278 45.55 23.61 1.13
CA LEU A 278 45.74 24.54 0.01
C LEU A 278 45.45 23.89 -1.36
N ALA A 279 45.47 22.55 -1.43
CA ALA A 279 45.11 21.78 -2.61
C ALA A 279 43.62 21.39 -2.68
N ALA A 280 42.84 21.73 -1.64
CA ALA A 280 41.43 21.36 -1.46
C ALA A 280 40.44 22.19 -2.29
#